data_AF-A0A091MKW7-F1
#
_entry.id   AF-A0A091MKW7-F1
#
_cell.length_a   1.000
_cell.length_b   1.000
_cell.length_c   1.000
_cell.angle_alpha   90.00
_cell.angle_beta   90.00
_cell.angle_gamma   90.00
#
_symmetry.space_group_name_H-M   'P 1'
#
loop_
_entity.id
_entity.type
_entity.pdbx_description
1 polymer ?
#
loop_
_entity_poly.entity_id
_entity_poly.type
_entity_poly.pdbx_seq_one_letter_code
_entity_poly.pdbx_strand_id
1 'polypeptide(L)'
;QLLGNQDHIKVELETLKKTQDWQQQKLEERMTALGKELQEAKGAIGDTQHKLVEQSAVLLTSQSQLQEVEAENSRLQLQLKELNEEYRLRLAQYTKDVANYMDSKSSSTTGPSRAPADHAAMKHFVENMLKDIRASYRSREEQLARAARGYKTRMKDLAKKHENLLIAYGRRQERPLSLGSSAMECGPAELHLCVTDPELLTNTTRELNWLRDKKEKLQMQLQELHKVVV
;
A
#
# COMPACT_ATOMS: atom_id res chain seq x y z
N GLN A 1 -5.06 -76.07 -51.33
CA GLN A 1 -4.24 -74.86 -51.10
C GLN A 1 -4.59 -74.20 -49.74
N LEU A 2 -4.68 -74.97 -48.65
CA LEU A 2 -5.15 -74.46 -47.34
C LEU A 2 -4.01 -74.17 -46.34
N LEU A 3 -2.86 -74.83 -46.49
CA LEU A 3 -1.71 -74.69 -45.60
C LEU A 3 -0.97 -73.34 -45.77
N GLY A 4 -0.86 -72.81 -46.99
CA GLY A 4 -0.20 -71.52 -47.25
C GLY A 4 -0.94 -70.32 -46.64
N ASN A 5 -2.26 -70.41 -46.45
CA ASN A 5 -3.05 -69.37 -45.80
C ASN A 5 -2.90 -69.41 -44.27
N GLN A 6 -2.66 -70.60 -43.70
CA GLN A 6 -2.48 -70.78 -42.25
C GLN A 6 -1.16 -70.19 -41.76
N ASP A 7 -0.07 -70.36 -42.52
CA ASP A 7 1.22 -69.76 -42.20
C ASP A 7 1.20 -68.23 -42.37
N HIS A 8 0.51 -67.73 -43.41
CA HIS A 8 0.37 -66.30 -43.62
C HIS A 8 -0.39 -65.61 -42.46
N ILE A 9 -1.53 -66.18 -42.03
CA ILE A 9 -2.30 -65.69 -40.88
C ILE A 9 -1.45 -65.71 -39.60
N LYS A 10 -0.59 -66.73 -39.43
CA LYS A 10 0.29 -66.86 -38.26
C LYS A 10 1.35 -65.75 -38.22
N VAL A 11 1.94 -65.41 -39.37
CA VAL A 11 2.89 -64.29 -39.47
C VAL A 11 2.20 -62.96 -39.18
N GLU A 12 1.00 -62.73 -39.72
CA GLU A 12 0.23 -61.51 -39.44
C GLU A 12 -0.16 -61.39 -37.96
N LEU A 13 -0.50 -62.50 -37.31
CA LEU A 13 -0.75 -62.52 -35.86
C LEU A 13 0.49 -62.17 -35.04
N GLU A 14 1.67 -62.68 -35.44
CA GLU A 14 2.92 -62.34 -34.78
C GLU A 14 3.32 -60.88 -34.97
N THR A 15 3.11 -60.30 -36.14
CA THR A 15 3.39 -58.87 -36.38
C THR A 15 2.44 -57.99 -35.59
N LEU A 16 1.13 -58.31 -35.58
CA LEU A 16 0.14 -57.64 -34.75
C LEU A 16 0.50 -57.67 -33.27
N LYS A 17 0.89 -58.85 -32.76
CA LYS A 17 1.31 -59.02 -31.37
C LYS A 17 2.52 -58.14 -31.04
N LYS A 18 3.55 -58.16 -31.89
CA LYS A 18 4.75 -57.30 -31.71
C LYS A 18 4.40 -55.80 -31.73
N THR A 19 3.50 -55.37 -32.61
CA THR A 19 3.07 -53.97 -32.64
C THR A 19 2.27 -53.59 -31.39
N GLN A 20 1.45 -54.49 -30.88
CA GLN A 20 0.67 -54.25 -29.66
C GLN A 20 1.59 -54.19 -28.44
N ASP A 21 2.55 -55.11 -28.31
CA ASP A 21 3.54 -55.12 -27.23
C ASP A 21 4.39 -53.83 -27.24
N TRP A 22 4.80 -53.35 -28.43
CA TRP A 22 5.52 -52.08 -28.56
C TRP A 22 4.66 -50.88 -28.16
N GLN A 23 3.39 -50.85 -28.55
CA GLN A 23 2.46 -49.79 -28.14
C GLN A 23 2.23 -49.80 -26.63
N GLN A 24 2.08 -50.98 -26.03
CA GLN A 24 1.94 -51.18 -24.58
C GLN A 24 3.17 -50.62 -23.84
N GLN A 25 4.37 -50.99 -24.27
CA GLN A 25 5.62 -50.52 -23.66
C GLN A 25 5.77 -48.99 -23.78
N LYS A 26 5.43 -48.41 -24.93
CA LYS A 26 5.47 -46.95 -25.13
C LYS A 26 4.46 -46.21 -24.24
N LEU A 27 3.30 -46.80 -23.99
CA LEU A 27 2.30 -46.26 -23.06
C LEU A 27 2.79 -46.34 -21.61
N GLU A 28 3.39 -47.46 -21.21
CA GLU A 28 3.97 -47.63 -19.88
C GLU A 28 5.10 -46.62 -19.62
N GLU A 29 6.01 -46.43 -20.58
CA GLU A 29 7.08 -45.43 -20.49
C GLU A 29 6.51 -44.01 -20.34
N ARG A 30 5.49 -43.66 -21.13
CA ARG A 30 4.80 -42.36 -21.02
C ARG A 30 4.09 -42.19 -19.68
N MET A 31 3.42 -43.23 -19.19
CA MET A 31 2.75 -43.20 -17.89
C MET A 31 3.76 -42.99 -16.76
N THR A 32 4.92 -43.63 -16.87
CA THR A 32 6.01 -43.50 -15.89
C THR A 32 6.62 -42.10 -15.92
N ALA A 33 6.83 -41.52 -17.11
CA ALA A 33 7.32 -40.15 -17.28
C ALA A 33 6.34 -39.12 -16.71
N LEU A 34 5.05 -39.20 -17.08
CA LEU A 34 4.01 -38.32 -16.56
C LEU A 34 3.86 -38.46 -15.03
N GLY A 35 4.02 -39.67 -14.49
CA GLY A 35 4.00 -39.90 -13.05
C GLY A 35 5.14 -39.17 -12.31
N LYS A 36 6.35 -39.15 -12.89
CA LYS A 36 7.48 -38.39 -12.35
C LYS A 36 7.26 -36.89 -12.43
N GLU A 37 6.85 -36.37 -13.59
CA GLU A 37 6.54 -34.95 -13.77
C GLU A 37 5.44 -34.47 -12.80
N LEU A 38 4.39 -35.27 -12.60
CA LEU A 38 3.34 -34.95 -11.65
C LEU A 38 3.86 -34.89 -10.20
N GLN A 39 4.76 -35.80 -9.83
CA GLN A 39 5.34 -35.83 -8.49
C GLN A 39 6.26 -34.63 -8.26
N GLU A 40 7.08 -34.27 -9.25
CA GLU A 40 7.95 -33.09 -9.21
C GLU A 40 7.12 -31.81 -9.12
N ALA A 41 6.05 -31.68 -9.93
CA ALA A 41 5.14 -30.54 -9.88
C ALA A 41 4.45 -30.41 -8.51
N LYS A 42 4.01 -31.52 -7.91
CA LYS A 42 3.45 -31.52 -6.55
C LYS A 42 4.48 -31.08 -5.50
N GLY A 43 5.73 -31.52 -5.63
CA GLY A 43 6.83 -31.07 -4.76
C GLY A 43 7.06 -29.56 -4.87
N ALA A 44 7.16 -29.04 -6.10
CA ALA A 44 7.35 -27.61 -6.34
C ALA A 44 6.19 -26.76 -5.79
N ILE A 45 4.94 -27.22 -5.94
CA ILE A 45 3.76 -26.57 -5.34
C ILE A 45 3.91 -26.52 -3.82
N GLY A 46 4.25 -27.65 -3.17
CA GLY A 46 4.47 -27.70 -1.73
C GLY A 46 5.54 -26.71 -1.25
N ASP A 47 6.67 -26.64 -1.95
CA ASP A 47 7.76 -25.71 -1.62
C ASP A 47 7.34 -24.25 -1.76
N THR A 48 6.60 -23.90 -2.82
CA THR A 48 6.07 -22.53 -3.00
C THR A 48 5.06 -22.18 -1.91
N GLN A 49 4.25 -23.14 -1.48
CA GLN A 49 3.24 -22.95 -0.46
C GLN A 49 3.89 -22.75 0.93
N HIS A 50 4.94 -23.51 1.25
CA HIS A 50 5.74 -23.30 2.45
C HIS A 50 6.39 -21.91 2.46
N LYS A 51 7.03 -21.51 1.37
CA LYS A 51 7.62 -20.16 1.24
C LYS A 51 6.58 -19.06 1.40
N LEU A 52 5.38 -19.24 0.85
CA LEU A 52 4.28 -18.27 0.99
C LEU A 52 3.84 -18.13 2.45
N VAL A 53 3.74 -19.24 3.19
CA VAL A 53 3.40 -19.21 4.63
C VAL A 53 4.49 -18.51 5.43
N GLU A 54 5.76 -18.82 5.18
CA GLU A 54 6.90 -18.17 5.83
C GLU A 54 6.91 -16.65 5.59
N GLN A 55 6.75 -16.24 4.32
CA GLN A 55 6.65 -14.82 3.96
C GLN A 55 5.45 -14.14 4.61
N SER A 56 4.31 -14.82 4.70
CA SER A 56 3.11 -14.30 5.35
C SER A 56 3.33 -14.08 6.85
N ALA A 57 4.04 -14.99 7.53
CA ALA A 57 4.41 -14.83 8.93
C ALA A 57 5.37 -13.65 9.15
N VAL A 58 6.37 -13.49 8.29
CA VAL A 58 7.29 -12.33 8.33
C VAL A 58 6.55 -11.02 8.07
N LEU A 59 5.61 -10.99 7.12
CA LEU A 59 4.81 -9.81 6.84
C LEU A 59 3.96 -9.41 8.05
N LEU A 60 3.30 -10.37 8.69
CA LEU A 60 2.45 -10.11 9.87
C LEU A 60 3.27 -9.61 11.06
N THR A 61 4.45 -10.19 11.31
CA THR A 61 5.34 -9.73 12.39
C THR A 61 5.87 -8.33 12.13
N SER A 62 6.29 -8.03 10.89
CA SER A 62 6.69 -6.69 10.46
C SER A 62 5.55 -5.67 10.62
N GLN A 63 4.33 -6.04 10.23
CA GLN A 63 3.15 -5.18 10.39
C GLN A 63 2.84 -4.89 11.86
N SER A 64 2.97 -5.87 12.75
CA SER A 64 2.83 -5.66 14.19
C SER A 64 3.89 -4.71 14.74
N GLN A 65 5.15 -4.87 14.33
CA GLN A 65 6.25 -3.99 14.74
C GLN A 65 6.03 -2.55 14.25
N LEU A 66 5.54 -2.38 13.02
CA LEU A 66 5.19 -1.07 12.49
C LEU A 66 4.13 -0.38 13.36
N GLN A 67 3.07 -1.10 13.74
CA GLN A 67 2.02 -0.56 14.61
C GLN A 67 2.54 -0.18 16.00
N GLU A 68 3.44 -0.97 16.57
CA GLU A 68 4.07 -0.67 17.86
C GLU A 68 4.90 0.62 17.77
N VAL A 69 5.75 0.74 16.74
CA VAL A 69 6.57 1.93 16.51
C VAL A 69 5.71 3.16 16.21
N GLU A 70 4.61 3.03 15.48
CA GLU A 70 3.65 4.11 15.22
C GLU A 70 2.97 4.60 16.52
N ALA A 71 2.60 3.68 17.41
CA ALA A 71 2.04 3.99 18.71
C ALA A 71 3.08 4.69 19.62
N GLU A 72 4.32 4.21 19.65
CA GLU A 72 5.41 4.85 20.38
C GLU A 72 5.73 6.24 19.86
N ASN A 73 5.76 6.41 18.53
CA ASN A 73 5.98 7.71 17.90
C ASN A 73 4.88 8.70 18.31
N SER A 74 3.62 8.26 18.26
CA SER A 74 2.48 9.07 18.70
C SER A 74 2.59 9.46 20.18
N ARG A 75 3.01 8.54 21.05
CA ARG A 75 3.25 8.80 22.48
C ARG A 75 4.37 9.81 22.71
N LEU A 76 5.51 9.64 22.04
CA LEU A 76 6.66 10.55 22.14
C LEU A 76 6.32 11.94 21.61
N GLN A 77 5.56 12.03 20.51
CA GLN A 77 5.07 13.31 19.99
C GLN A 77 4.18 14.04 21.00
N LEU A 78 3.33 13.33 21.75
CA LEU A 78 2.50 13.93 22.79
C LEU A 78 3.36 14.43 23.97
N GLN A 79 4.27 13.60 24.47
CA GLN A 79 5.19 13.98 25.56
C GLN A 79 6.03 15.21 25.20
N LEU A 80 6.52 15.28 23.95
CA LEU A 80 7.26 16.43 23.47
C LEU A 80 6.40 17.71 23.45
N LYS A 81 5.12 17.61 23.06
CA LYS A 81 4.19 18.75 23.07
C LYS A 81 3.93 19.25 24.48
N GLU A 82 3.66 18.34 25.42
CA GLU A 82 3.42 18.66 26.83
C GLU A 82 4.64 19.34 27.44
N LEU A 83 5.83 18.73 27.31
CA LEU A 83 7.06 19.28 27.84
C LEU A 83 7.39 20.66 27.23
N ASN A 84 7.16 20.84 25.93
CA ASN A 84 7.37 22.14 25.28
C ASN A 84 6.42 23.21 25.83
N GLU A 85 5.15 22.85 26.07
CA GLU A 85 4.18 23.77 26.67
C GLU A 85 4.57 24.15 28.12
N GLU A 86 5.00 23.18 28.93
CA GLU A 86 5.52 23.46 30.27
C GLU A 86 6.70 24.42 30.26
N TYR A 87 7.68 24.21 29.36
CA TYR A 87 8.81 25.12 29.21
C TYR A 87 8.37 26.53 28.81
N ARG A 88 7.42 26.66 27.88
CA ARG A 88 6.89 27.97 27.47
C ARG A 88 6.17 28.67 28.62
N LEU A 89 5.34 27.97 29.37
CA LEU A 89 4.63 28.52 30.52
C LEU A 89 5.61 29.01 31.59
N ARG A 90 6.62 28.19 31.91
CA ARG A 90 7.64 28.53 32.91
C ARG A 90 8.46 29.76 32.49
N LEU A 91 8.91 29.82 31.23
CA LEU A 91 9.62 30.98 30.68
C LEU A 91 8.77 32.25 30.67
N ALA A 92 7.50 32.13 30.29
CA ALA A 92 6.56 33.25 30.31
C ALA A 92 6.35 33.77 31.74
N GLN A 93 6.27 32.88 32.73
CA GLN A 93 6.15 33.26 34.13
C GLN A 93 7.42 33.97 34.64
N TYR A 94 8.60 33.41 34.42
CA TYR A 94 9.86 34.06 34.80
C TYR A 94 10.03 35.45 34.18
N THR A 95 9.64 35.60 32.90
CA THR A 95 9.70 36.90 32.22
C THR A 95 8.74 37.92 32.86
N LYS A 96 7.53 37.48 33.25
CA LYS A 96 6.58 38.33 34.00
C LYS A 96 7.09 38.69 35.39
N ASP A 97 7.69 37.75 36.10
CA ASP A 97 8.22 37.97 37.44
C ASP A 97 9.35 39.00 37.43
N VAL A 98 10.26 38.91 36.45
CA VAL A 98 11.31 39.92 36.22
C VAL A 98 10.70 41.29 35.88
N ALA A 99 9.66 41.34 35.03
CA ALA A 99 8.98 42.59 34.70
C ALA A 99 8.34 43.24 35.93
N ASN A 100 7.63 42.45 36.74
CA ASN A 100 7.02 42.89 37.99
C ASN A 100 8.07 43.40 38.98
N TYR A 101 9.22 42.73 39.10
CA TYR A 101 10.32 43.16 39.95
C TYR A 101 10.91 44.50 39.51
N MET A 102 11.10 44.71 38.19
CA MET A 102 11.62 45.97 37.64
C MET A 102 10.68 47.15 37.86
N ASP A 103 9.37 46.95 37.67
CA ASP A 103 8.35 47.96 37.93
C ASP A 103 8.18 48.23 39.45
N SER A 104 8.40 47.22 40.31
CA SER A 104 8.40 47.39 41.77
C SER A 104 9.62 48.17 42.27
N LYS A 105 10.79 48.02 41.62
CA LYS A 105 12.00 48.76 41.97
C LYS A 105 11.92 50.24 41.56
N SER A 106 11.38 50.52 40.37
CA SER A 106 11.25 51.90 39.85
C SER A 106 10.30 52.76 40.68
N SER A 107 9.28 52.16 41.32
CA SER A 107 8.37 52.87 42.24
C SER A 107 9.00 53.20 43.61
N SER A 108 10.04 52.48 44.03
CA SER A 108 10.69 52.68 45.34
C SER A 108 11.76 53.78 45.39
N THR A 109 12.13 54.38 44.25
CA THR A 109 13.32 55.27 44.15
C THR A 109 13.00 56.75 43.85
N THR A 110 11.74 57.19 43.94
CA THR A 110 11.35 58.52 43.42
C THR A 110 11.36 59.59 44.52
N GLY A 111 12.39 60.44 44.52
CA GLY A 111 12.35 61.75 45.17
C GLY A 111 11.33 62.71 44.50
N PRO A 112 11.03 63.88 45.08
CA PRO A 112 9.77 64.61 44.91
C PRO A 112 9.55 65.32 43.56
N SER A 113 10.20 64.92 42.47
CA SER A 113 10.10 65.64 41.19
C SER A 113 10.23 64.72 39.97
N ARG A 114 9.18 63.95 39.65
CA ARG A 114 8.90 63.54 38.27
C ARG A 114 7.41 63.17 38.12
N ALA A 115 6.80 63.64 37.03
CA ALA A 115 5.44 63.30 36.56
C ALA A 115 5.18 61.78 36.64
N PRO A 116 3.91 61.31 36.72
CA PRO A 116 3.59 59.90 36.95
C PRO A 116 4.13 59.07 35.78
N ALA A 117 5.32 58.53 35.93
CA ALA A 117 5.88 57.57 34.99
C ALA A 117 5.03 56.30 35.15
N ASP A 118 4.51 55.78 34.03
CA ASP A 118 3.65 54.59 34.00
C ASP A 118 4.23 53.48 34.89
N HIS A 119 3.63 53.29 36.06
CA HIS A 119 4.08 52.37 37.11
C HIS A 119 4.06 50.88 36.69
N ALA A 120 3.78 50.58 35.42
CA ALA A 120 3.69 49.24 34.84
C ALA A 120 4.26 49.17 33.41
N ALA A 121 5.18 50.07 33.03
CA ALA A 121 5.71 50.14 31.67
C ALA A 121 6.38 48.83 31.22
N MET A 122 7.17 48.18 32.09
CA MET A 122 7.85 46.92 31.74
C MET A 122 6.85 45.76 31.66
N LYS A 123 5.93 45.67 32.62
CA LYS A 123 4.87 44.67 32.63
C LYS A 123 4.01 44.74 31.38
N HIS A 124 3.55 45.93 30.99
CA HIS A 124 2.76 46.10 29.78
C HIS A 124 3.53 45.75 28.50
N PHE A 125 4.82 46.09 28.44
CA PHE A 125 5.68 45.68 27.33
C PHE A 125 5.78 44.15 27.21
N VAL A 126 6.06 43.46 28.32
CA VAL A 126 6.16 41.99 28.35
C VAL A 126 4.82 41.32 28.04
N GLU A 127 3.71 41.86 28.54
CA GLU A 127 2.37 41.35 28.23
C GLU A 127 2.04 41.47 26.74
N ASN A 128 2.36 42.60 26.11
CA ASN A 128 2.18 42.80 24.68
C ASN A 128 3.07 41.86 23.88
N MET A 129 4.36 41.74 24.22
CA MET A 129 5.28 40.79 23.59
C MET A 129 4.77 39.34 23.68
N LEU A 130 4.33 38.90 24.86
CA LEU A 130 3.77 37.54 25.04
C LEU A 130 2.44 37.35 24.29
N LYS A 131 1.65 38.41 24.10
CA LYS A 131 0.44 38.38 23.28
C LYS A 131 0.79 38.23 21.80
N ASP A 132 1.79 38.97 21.31
CA ASP A 132 2.24 38.93 19.91
C ASP A 132 2.89 37.58 19.57
N ILE A 133 3.72 37.04 20.46
CA ILE A 133 4.29 35.70 20.32
C ILE A 133 3.17 34.65 20.18
N ARG A 134 2.16 34.69 21.06
CA ARG A 134 1.00 33.77 20.97
C ARG A 134 0.20 33.94 19.69
N ALA A 135 0.03 35.17 19.21
CA ALA A 135 -0.65 35.44 17.94
C ALA A 135 0.15 34.91 16.74
N SER A 136 1.47 35.09 16.74
CA SER A 136 2.38 34.56 15.73
C SER A 136 2.32 33.03 15.65
N TYR A 137 2.38 32.34 16.80
CA TYR A 137 2.24 30.88 16.85
C TYR A 137 0.89 30.41 16.32
N ARG A 138 -0.21 31.06 16.71
CA ARG A 138 -1.55 30.73 16.18
C ARG A 138 -1.65 30.92 14.68
N SER A 139 -1.09 32.01 14.14
CA SER A 139 -1.05 32.25 12.70
C SER A 139 -0.26 31.16 11.97
N ARG A 140 0.91 30.78 12.50
CA ARG A 140 1.74 29.73 11.92
C ARG A 140 1.07 28.35 11.97
N GLU A 141 0.46 28.00 13.09
CA GLU A 141 -0.30 26.75 13.24
C GLU A 141 -1.45 26.70 12.23
N GLU A 142 -2.18 27.80 12.07
CA GLU A 142 -3.25 27.90 11.08
C GLU A 142 -2.73 27.76 9.64
N GLN A 143 -1.58 28.35 9.31
CA GLN A 143 -0.93 28.17 8.00
C GLN A 143 -0.59 26.70 7.75
N LEU A 144 -0.02 26.01 8.74
CA LEU A 144 0.32 24.58 8.63
C LEU A 144 -0.94 23.72 8.49
N ALA A 145 -1.98 23.99 9.27
CA ALA A 145 -3.26 23.31 9.16
C ALA A 145 -3.92 23.53 7.78
N ARG A 146 -3.86 24.77 7.25
CA ARG A 146 -4.35 25.09 5.89
C ARG A 146 -3.54 24.36 4.82
N ALA A 147 -2.21 24.31 4.93
CA ALA A 147 -1.35 23.59 4.00
C ALA A 147 -1.64 22.08 4.01
N ALA A 148 -1.73 21.47 5.19
CA ALA A 148 -2.08 20.06 5.36
C ALA A 148 -3.46 19.72 4.76
N ARG A 149 -4.48 20.55 5.03
CA ARG A 149 -5.79 20.42 4.38
C ARG A 149 -5.69 20.54 2.86
N GLY A 150 -4.90 21.49 2.36
CA GLY A 150 -4.65 21.67 0.93
C GLY A 150 -4.01 20.45 0.28
N TYR A 151 -2.99 19.85 0.90
CA TYR A 151 -2.37 18.61 0.42
C TYR A 151 -3.37 17.46 0.40
N LYS A 152 -4.16 17.27 1.47
CA LYS A 152 -5.21 16.24 1.51
C LYS A 152 -6.22 16.38 0.38
N THR A 153 -6.66 17.61 0.08
CA THR A 153 -7.56 17.87 -1.05
C THR A 153 -6.89 17.54 -2.38
N ARG A 154 -5.65 17.99 -2.60
CA ARG A 154 -4.89 17.68 -3.83
C ARG A 154 -4.69 16.17 -4.03
N MET A 155 -4.40 15.43 -2.97
CA MET A 155 -4.26 13.97 -3.05
C MET A 155 -5.59 13.29 -3.42
N LYS A 156 -6.71 13.73 -2.82
CA LYS A 156 -8.04 13.23 -3.20
C LYS A 156 -8.38 13.54 -4.67
N ASP A 157 -8.05 14.73 -5.15
CA ASP A 157 -8.29 15.10 -6.55
C ASP A 157 -7.41 14.30 -7.51
N LEU A 158 -6.16 14.01 -7.13
CA LEU A 158 -5.27 13.14 -7.88
C LEU A 158 -5.82 11.71 -7.97
N ALA A 159 -6.31 11.15 -6.84
CA ALA A 159 -6.93 9.83 -6.81
C ALA A 159 -8.17 9.75 -7.71
N LYS A 160 -9.02 10.80 -7.74
CA LYS A 160 -10.17 10.87 -8.66
C LYS A 160 -9.74 10.92 -10.13
N LYS A 161 -8.72 11.71 -10.46
CA LYS A 161 -8.17 11.76 -11.83
C LYS A 161 -7.60 10.41 -12.25
N HIS A 162 -6.94 9.71 -11.33
CA HIS A 162 -6.43 8.37 -11.55
C HIS A 162 -7.56 7.38 -11.83
N GLU A 163 -8.65 7.38 -11.06
CA GLU A 163 -9.80 6.52 -11.34
C GLU A 163 -10.42 6.81 -12.71
N ASN A 164 -10.59 8.09 -13.06
CA ASN A 164 -11.08 8.47 -14.39
C ASN A 164 -10.17 7.96 -15.51
N LEU A 165 -8.85 7.97 -15.28
CA LEU A 165 -7.87 7.46 -16.23
C LEU A 165 -7.94 5.93 -16.33
N LEU A 166 -8.14 5.20 -15.23
CA LEU A 166 -8.39 3.75 -15.25
C LEU A 166 -9.65 3.42 -16.05
N ILE A 167 -10.74 4.17 -15.88
CA ILE A 167 -11.98 3.97 -16.65
C ILE A 167 -11.73 4.19 -18.15
N ALA A 168 -11.01 5.26 -18.52
CA ALA A 168 -10.69 5.53 -19.92
C ALA A 168 -9.75 4.47 -20.52
N TYR A 169 -8.79 4.01 -19.72
CA TYR A 169 -7.87 2.93 -20.09
C TYR A 169 -8.60 1.62 -20.35
N GLY A 170 -9.50 1.21 -19.45
CA GLY A 170 -10.31 0.01 -19.64
C GLY A 170 -11.20 0.08 -20.88
N ARG A 171 -11.87 1.21 -21.10
CA ARG A 171 -12.66 1.45 -22.34
C ARG A 171 -11.80 1.36 -23.61
N ARG A 172 -10.53 1.76 -23.55
CA ARG A 172 -9.58 1.63 -24.66
C ARG A 172 -9.20 0.17 -24.89
N GLN A 173 -9.01 -0.61 -23.84
CA GLN A 173 -8.65 -2.03 -23.91
C GLN A 173 -9.81 -2.90 -24.44
N GLU A 174 -11.06 -2.49 -24.22
CA GLU A 174 -12.25 -3.18 -24.76
C GLU A 174 -12.50 -2.91 -26.25
N ARG A 175 -12.05 -1.76 -26.80
CA ARG A 175 -12.24 -1.39 -28.21
C ARG A 175 -11.58 -2.31 -29.25
N PRO A 176 -10.34 -2.83 -29.08
CA PRO A 176 -9.75 -3.73 -30.06
C PRO A 176 -10.36 -5.14 -30.08
N LEU A 177 -11.13 -5.56 -29.05
CA LEU A 177 -11.82 -6.86 -29.10
C LEU A 177 -12.99 -6.91 -30.10
N SER A 178 -13.54 -5.76 -30.52
CA SER A 178 -14.68 -5.70 -31.45
C SER A 178 -14.29 -5.47 -32.92
N LEU A 179 -13.02 -5.15 -33.19
CA LEU A 179 -12.49 -4.91 -34.52
C LEU A 179 -11.22 -5.73 -34.62
N GLY A 180 -11.28 -6.93 -35.19
CA GLY A 180 -10.19 -7.93 -35.26
C GLY A 180 -8.92 -7.46 -35.97
N SER A 181 -8.27 -6.44 -35.44
CA SER A 181 -7.07 -5.80 -35.94
C SER A 181 -5.92 -6.07 -34.99
N SER A 182 -4.80 -6.44 -35.59
CA SER A 182 -3.59 -6.93 -34.96
C SER A 182 -3.05 -5.98 -33.90
N ALA A 183 -2.81 -6.52 -32.70
CA ALA A 183 -1.73 -6.17 -31.77
C ALA A 183 -1.32 -4.68 -31.73
N MET A 184 -2.24 -3.80 -31.37
CA MET A 184 -1.80 -2.66 -30.56
C MET A 184 -1.52 -3.22 -29.17
N GLU A 185 -0.26 -3.22 -28.73
CA GLU A 185 0.14 -3.50 -27.35
C GLU A 185 -0.81 -2.77 -26.39
N CYS A 186 -1.79 -3.49 -25.85
CA CYS A 186 -2.47 -3.05 -24.65
C CYS A 186 -1.41 -3.03 -23.58
N GLY A 187 -1.24 -1.90 -22.91
CA GLY A 187 -0.27 -1.74 -21.84
C GLY A 187 -0.57 -2.68 -20.65
N PRO A 188 0.09 -2.45 -19.51
CA PRO A 188 -0.08 -3.29 -18.33
C PRO A 188 -1.55 -3.43 -17.89
N ALA A 189 -1.88 -4.56 -17.25
CA ALA A 189 -3.22 -4.83 -16.73
C ALA A 189 -3.68 -3.75 -15.73
N GLU A 190 -4.99 -3.44 -15.72
CA GLU A 190 -5.59 -2.43 -14.85
C GLU A 190 -5.26 -2.64 -13.36
N LEU A 191 -5.07 -3.90 -12.94
CA LEU A 191 -4.74 -4.26 -11.57
C LEU A 191 -3.40 -3.74 -11.10
N HIS A 192 -2.41 -3.66 -11.99
CA HIS A 192 -1.08 -3.12 -11.67
C HIS A 192 -1.08 -1.59 -11.54
N LEU A 193 -2.17 -0.95 -11.94
CA LEU A 193 -2.31 0.51 -11.89
C LEU A 193 -3.12 0.96 -10.67
N CYS A 194 -3.74 0.06 -9.91
CA CYS A 194 -4.63 0.42 -8.80
C CYS A 194 -3.89 1.05 -7.61
N VAL A 195 -4.40 2.17 -7.09
CA VAL A 195 -3.91 2.80 -5.86
C VAL A 195 -4.24 1.90 -4.66
N THR A 196 -3.23 1.52 -3.86
CA THR A 196 -3.39 0.66 -2.67
C THR A 196 -3.45 1.45 -1.36
N ASP A 197 -3.19 2.76 -1.40
CA ASP A 197 -3.10 3.61 -0.22
C ASP A 197 -4.46 3.68 0.54
N PRO A 198 -4.53 3.21 1.80
CA PRO A 198 -5.76 3.16 2.58
C PRO A 198 -6.34 4.54 2.91
N GLU A 199 -5.54 5.62 2.90
CA GLU A 199 -6.03 6.98 3.15
C GLU A 199 -6.79 7.57 1.94
N LEU A 200 -6.53 7.03 0.75
CA LEU A 200 -7.09 7.49 -0.52
C LEU A 200 -8.26 6.63 -1.00
N LEU A 201 -8.32 5.38 -0.56
CA LEU A 201 -9.36 4.43 -0.95
C LEU A 201 -10.66 4.64 -0.18
N THR A 202 -11.76 4.87 -0.90
CA THR A 202 -13.09 4.69 -0.34
C THR A 202 -13.44 3.20 -0.30
N ASN A 203 -14.39 2.81 0.55
CA ASN A 203 -14.85 1.41 0.65
C ASN A 203 -15.26 0.84 -0.72
N THR A 204 -15.90 1.66 -1.55
CA THR A 204 -16.29 1.31 -2.92
C THR A 204 -15.09 1.03 -3.83
N THR A 205 -14.03 1.84 -3.77
CA THR A 205 -12.82 1.62 -4.59
C THR A 205 -12.08 0.37 -4.15
N ARG A 206 -12.08 0.07 -2.84
CA ARG A 206 -11.50 -1.17 -2.31
C ARG A 206 -12.25 -2.41 -2.82
N GLU A 207 -13.57 -2.35 -2.84
CA GLU A 207 -14.41 -3.42 -3.39
C GLU A 207 -14.21 -3.58 -4.90
N LEU A 208 -14.12 -2.48 -5.65
CA LEU A 208 -13.79 -2.52 -7.08
C LEU A 208 -12.44 -3.16 -7.34
N ASN A 209 -11.41 -2.83 -6.56
CA ASN A 209 -10.08 -3.44 -6.69
C ASN A 209 -10.13 -4.95 -6.42
N TRP A 210 -10.89 -5.38 -5.40
CA TRP A 210 -11.10 -6.80 -5.13
C TRP A 210 -11.85 -7.53 -6.25
N LEU A 211 -12.87 -6.88 -6.84
CA LEU A 211 -13.60 -7.43 -7.99
C LEU A 211 -12.71 -7.54 -9.23
N ARG A 212 -11.83 -6.55 -9.47
CA ARG A 212 -10.84 -6.61 -10.55
C ARG A 212 -9.91 -7.82 -10.36
N ASP A 213 -9.39 -8.05 -9.15
CA ASP A 213 -8.48 -9.16 -8.84
C ASP A 213 -9.16 -10.52 -9.07
N LYS A 214 -10.42 -10.64 -8.64
CA LYS A 214 -11.24 -11.83 -8.94
C LYS A 214 -11.48 -12.03 -10.43
N LYS A 215 -11.74 -10.96 -11.19
CA LYS A 215 -11.93 -11.02 -12.64
C LYS A 215 -10.68 -11.56 -13.32
N GLU A 216 -9.49 -11.09 -12.96
CA GLU A 216 -8.23 -11.56 -13.56
C GLU A 216 -7.95 -13.03 -13.22
N LYS A 217 -8.17 -13.45 -11.97
CA LYS A 217 -8.06 -14.87 -11.58
C LYS A 217 -8.97 -15.77 -12.40
N LEU A 218 -10.23 -15.37 -12.60
CA LEU A 218 -11.17 -16.11 -13.43
C LEU A 218 -10.77 -16.11 -14.91
N GLN A 219 -10.25 -15.00 -15.43
CA GLN A 219 -9.74 -14.93 -16.79
C GLN A 219 -8.53 -15.86 -17.01
N MET A 220 -7.61 -15.94 -16.05
CA MET A 220 -6.48 -16.89 -16.12
C MET A 220 -6.98 -18.34 -16.12
N GLN A 221 -7.94 -18.69 -15.25
CA GLN A 221 -8.54 -20.03 -15.24
C GLN A 221 -9.23 -20.38 -16.57
N LEU A 222 -9.92 -19.42 -17.19
CA LEU A 222 -10.52 -19.62 -18.52
C LEU A 222 -9.47 -19.83 -19.61
N GLN A 223 -8.37 -19.09 -19.59
CA GLN A 223 -7.27 -19.27 -20.54
C GLN A 223 -6.58 -20.64 -20.37
N GLU A 224 -6.44 -21.10 -19.12
CA GLU A 224 -5.86 -22.40 -18.80
C GLU A 224 -6.78 -23.54 -19.27
N LEU A 225 -8.09 -23.44 -19.01
CA LEU A 225 -9.09 -24.39 -19.54
C LEU A 225 -9.12 -24.41 -21.07
N HIS A 226 -9.02 -23.26 -21.73
CA HIS A 226 -8.96 -23.19 -23.19
C HIS A 226 -7.74 -23.89 -23.78
N LYS A 227 -6.60 -23.90 -23.07
CA LYS A 227 -5.39 -24.63 -23.49
C LYS A 227 -5.49 -26.14 -23.30
N VAL A 228 -6.41 -26.63 -22.46
CA VAL A 228 -6.62 -28.06 -22.20
C VAL A 228 -7.65 -28.67 -23.15
N VAL A 229 -8.55 -27.84 -23.73
CA VAL A 229 -9.64 -28.26 -24.62
C VAL A 229 -9.24 -28.22 -26.11
N VAL A 230 -8.07 -27.65 -26.45
CA VAL A 230 -7.45 -27.66 -27.79
C VAL A 230 -6.28 -28.62 -27.80
#